data_AF-A0A3P7IQ66-F1
#
_entry.id   AF-A0A3P7IQ66-F1
#
_cell.length_a   1.000
_cell.length_b   1.000
_cell.length_c   1.000
_cell.angle_alpha   90.00
_cell.angle_beta   90.00
_cell.angle_gamma   90.00
#
_symmetry.space_group_name_H-M   'P 1'
#
loop_
_entity.id
_entity.type
_entity.pdbx_description
1 polymer ?
#
loop_
_entity_poly.entity_id
_entity_poly.type
_entity_poly.pdbx_seq_one_letter_code
_entity_poly.pdbx_strand_id
1 'polypeptide(L)'
;MLEDVQQLVDPSRNMSKYRQHLAEVAQEPPVSVILIRFTIVVPIYPVIKKDLTFSHEGNPTYCEKLVNFEKLRLIAKSVRAVSKLSSAPYEISSMAERVYEQALMVRKVKAYLDGLKVVDTESELDRLSYDIEPQQSGE
;
A
#
# COMPACT_ATOMS: atom_id res chain seq x y z
N MET A 1 -2.94 -14.47 -12.15
CA MET A 1 -2.09 -13.31 -11.77
C MET A 1 -2.84 -11.99 -11.85
N LEU A 2 -3.32 -11.53 -13.02
CA LEU A 2 -4.08 -10.27 -13.09
C LEU A 2 -5.41 -10.35 -12.34
N GLU A 3 -6.13 -11.46 -12.51
CA GLU A 3 -7.40 -11.73 -11.83
C GLU A 3 -7.26 -11.76 -10.30
N ASP A 4 -6.15 -12.30 -9.78
CA ASP A 4 -5.88 -12.36 -8.34
C ASP A 4 -5.69 -10.95 -7.75
N VAL A 5 -4.99 -10.08 -8.48
CA VAL A 5 -4.81 -8.67 -8.10
C VAL A 5 -6.14 -7.93 -8.14
N GLN A 6 -6.95 -8.14 -9.18
CA GLN A 6 -8.29 -7.57 -9.29
C GLN A 6 -9.19 -8.00 -8.12
N GLN A 7 -9.17 -9.28 -7.76
CA GLN A 7 -9.91 -9.78 -6.62
C GLN A 7 -9.41 -9.22 -5.28
N LEU A 8 -8.11 -8.96 -5.14
CA LEU A 8 -7.54 -8.38 -3.94
C LEU A 8 -8.04 -6.95 -3.71
N VAL A 9 -8.19 -6.16 -4.78
CA VAL A 9 -8.64 -4.75 -4.73
C VAL A 9 -10.16 -4.59 -4.81
N ASP A 10 -10.93 -5.68 -4.69
CA ASP A 10 -12.38 -5.67 -4.74
C ASP A 10 -12.99 -4.82 -3.59
N PRO A 11 -13.84 -3.82 -3.86
CA PRO A 11 -14.37 -2.91 -2.86
C PRO A 11 -15.44 -3.54 -1.95
N SER A 12 -15.96 -4.71 -2.29
CA SER A 12 -17.04 -5.37 -1.57
C SER A 12 -16.71 -5.57 -0.10
N ARG A 13 -17.74 -5.38 0.75
CA ARG A 13 -17.63 -5.55 2.21
C ARG A 13 -16.44 -4.77 2.80
N ASN A 14 -16.20 -3.56 2.29
CA ASN A 14 -15.12 -2.67 2.71
C ASN A 14 -13.72 -3.30 2.49
N MET A 15 -13.43 -3.74 1.27
CA MET A 15 -12.15 -4.35 0.88
C MET A 15 -11.82 -5.60 1.72
N SER A 16 -12.79 -6.49 1.95
CA SER A 16 -12.63 -7.59 2.92
C SER A 16 -11.48 -8.53 2.58
N LYS A 17 -11.28 -8.83 1.28
CA LYS A 17 -10.18 -9.68 0.79
C LYS A 17 -8.81 -9.06 1.08
N TYR A 18 -8.61 -7.78 0.73
CA TYR A 18 -7.41 -7.03 1.10
C TYR A 18 -7.16 -7.01 2.60
N ARG A 19 -8.20 -6.76 3.41
CA ARG A 19 -8.07 -6.70 4.88
C ARG A 19 -7.71 -8.05 5.49
N GLN A 20 -8.29 -9.14 4.99
CA GLN A 20 -7.95 -10.49 5.43
C GLN A 20 -6.48 -10.80 5.11
N HIS A 21 -6.06 -10.52 3.88
CA HIS A 21 -4.66 -10.73 3.49
C HIS A 21 -3.70 -9.88 4.33
N LEU A 22 -4.03 -8.62 4.57
CA LEU A 22 -3.24 -7.75 5.45
C LEU A 22 -3.17 -8.30 6.88
N ALA A 23 -4.26 -8.86 7.40
CA ALA A 23 -4.29 -9.46 8.73
C ALA A 23 -3.43 -10.73 8.81
N GLU A 24 -3.47 -11.59 7.79
CA GLU A 24 -2.60 -12.78 7.66
C GLU A 24 -1.12 -12.38 7.66
N VAL A 25 -0.77 -11.34 6.91
CA VAL A 25 0.62 -10.87 6.81
C VAL A 25 1.07 -10.10 8.07
N ALA A 26 0.13 -9.48 8.79
CA ALA A 26 0.40 -8.76 10.04
C ALA A 26 0.49 -9.66 11.28
N GLN A 27 0.18 -10.96 11.18
CA GLN A 27 0.34 -11.88 12.31
C GLN A 27 1.81 -12.02 12.69
N GLU A 28 2.12 -11.78 13.97
CA GLU A 28 3.47 -11.96 14.50
C GLU A 28 3.87 -13.44 14.37
N PRO A 29 5.03 -13.76 13.77
CA PRO A 29 5.50 -15.13 13.73
C PRO A 29 5.81 -15.64 15.14
N PRO A 30 5.75 -16.96 15.39
CA PRO A 30 6.17 -17.52 16.67
C PRO A 30 7.60 -17.10 17.01
N VAL A 31 7.89 -16.95 18.31
CA VAL A 31 9.10 -16.30 18.85
C VAL A 31 10.41 -16.86 18.27
N SER A 32 10.42 -18.13 17.83
CA SER A 32 11.56 -18.80 17.19
C SER A 32 11.82 -18.41 15.72
N VAL A 33 10.90 -17.71 15.06
CA VAL A 33 10.93 -17.36 13.62
C VAL A 33 11.05 -15.83 13.40
N ILE A 34 11.07 -15.04 14.49
CA ILE A 34 11.24 -13.57 14.49
C ILE A 34 12.47 -13.11 13.69
N LEU A 35 13.51 -13.95 13.57
CA LEU A 35 14.74 -13.59 12.86
C LEU A 35 14.63 -13.62 11.32
N ILE A 36 13.58 -14.19 10.72
CA ILE A 36 13.59 -14.55 9.28
C ILE A 36 12.47 -13.89 8.47
N ARG A 37 11.43 -13.33 9.08
CA ARG A 37 10.30 -12.71 8.35
C ARG A 37 10.35 -11.18 8.43
N PHE A 38 11.26 -10.61 7.63
CA PHE A 38 11.26 -9.19 7.25
C PHE A 38 10.09 -8.88 6.31
N THR A 39 8.85 -8.89 6.82
CA THR A 39 7.68 -8.60 5.99
C THR A 39 7.33 -7.13 6.10
N ILE A 40 8.00 -6.28 5.32
CA ILE A 40 7.56 -4.90 5.09
C ILE A 40 6.40 -4.97 4.11
N VAL A 41 5.18 -4.81 4.61
CA VAL A 41 4.02 -4.57 3.76
C VAL A 41 3.86 -3.08 3.63
N VAL A 42 3.93 -2.53 2.42
CA VAL A 42 3.48 -1.17 2.15
C VAL A 42 1.96 -1.26 1.98
N PRO A 43 1.16 -0.85 2.98
CA PRO A 43 -0.29 -0.90 2.84
C PRO A 43 -0.75 0.08 1.77
N ILE A 44 -1.89 -0.23 1.14
CA ILE A 44 -2.54 0.64 0.15
C ILE A 44 -2.94 1.95 0.85
N TYR A 45 -2.13 3.00 0.68
CA TYR A 45 -2.31 4.30 1.33
C TYR A 45 -3.73 4.87 1.18
N PRO A 46 -4.38 4.81 0.00
CA PRO A 46 -5.78 5.23 -0.15
C PRO A 46 -6.76 4.59 0.85
N VAL A 47 -6.59 3.29 1.17
CA VAL A 47 -7.48 2.58 2.10
C VAL A 47 -7.26 3.08 3.54
N ILE A 48 -6.01 3.31 3.93
CA ILE A 48 -5.68 3.88 5.25
C ILE A 48 -6.22 5.30 5.38
N LYS A 49 -5.98 6.13 4.37
CA LYS A 49 -6.46 7.51 4.34
C LYS A 49 -7.98 7.54 4.48
N LYS A 50 -8.68 6.70 3.71
CA LYS A 50 -10.13 6.51 3.79
C LYS A 50 -10.57 6.18 5.22
N ASP A 51 -9.97 5.16 5.85
CA ASP A 51 -10.35 4.72 7.20
C ASP A 51 -10.13 5.81 8.26
N LEU A 52 -9.03 6.58 8.15
CA LEU A 52 -8.75 7.72 9.03
C LEU A 52 -9.72 8.88 8.81
N THR A 53 -10.05 9.18 7.55
CA THR A 53 -11.06 10.20 7.20
C THR A 53 -12.41 9.85 7.79
N PHE A 54 -12.93 8.63 7.58
CA PHE A 54 -14.21 8.22 8.17
C PHE A 54 -14.18 8.20 9.70
N SER A 55 -13.06 7.80 10.31
CA SER A 55 -12.91 7.85 11.77
C SER A 55 -12.95 9.30 12.30
N HIS A 56 -12.40 10.24 11.52
CA HIS A 56 -12.37 11.65 11.89
C HIS A 56 -13.72 12.35 11.68
N GLU A 57 -14.34 12.16 10.53
CA GLU A 57 -15.60 12.83 10.14
C GLU A 57 -16.81 12.19 10.82
N GLY A 58 -16.80 10.87 11.04
CA GLY A 58 -17.89 10.15 11.68
C GLY A 58 -17.96 10.30 13.21
N ASN A 59 -16.94 10.90 13.84
CA ASN A 59 -16.90 11.07 15.30
C ASN A 59 -16.59 12.52 15.67
N PRO A 60 -17.40 13.20 16.49
CA PRO A 60 -17.10 14.56 16.95
C PRO A 60 -15.84 14.57 17.82
N THR A 61 -15.01 15.59 17.66
CA THR A 61 -13.78 15.75 18.47
C THR A 61 -14.09 16.10 19.93
N TYR A 62 -15.21 16.80 20.16
CA TYR A 62 -15.67 17.18 21.48
C TYR A 62 -17.12 16.72 21.70
N CYS A 63 -17.40 16.20 22.89
CA CYS A 63 -18.73 15.88 23.36
C CYS A 63 -19.00 16.75 24.59
N GLU A 64 -20.01 17.63 24.53
CA GLU A 64 -20.40 18.49 25.67
C GLU A 64 -19.21 19.27 26.28
N LYS A 65 -18.29 19.75 25.42
CA LYS A 65 -17.05 20.47 25.76
C LYS A 65 -15.92 19.61 26.36
N LEU A 66 -16.10 18.30 26.48
CA LEU A 66 -15.05 17.35 26.84
C LEU A 66 -14.45 16.71 25.58
N VAL A 67 -13.16 16.38 25.65
CA VAL A 67 -12.46 15.70 24.56
C VAL A 67 -13.03 14.28 24.40
N ASN A 68 -13.36 13.91 23.16
CA ASN A 68 -13.81 12.56 22.85
C ASN A 68 -12.63 11.59 22.78
N PHE A 69 -12.32 10.94 23.91
CA PHE A 69 -11.26 9.94 23.98
C PHE A 69 -11.55 8.67 23.15
N GLU A 70 -12.81 8.37 22.85
CA GLU A 70 -13.15 7.24 22.00
C GLU A 70 -12.70 7.49 20.56
N LYS A 71 -12.92 8.70 20.03
CA LYS A 71 -12.37 9.13 18.74
C LYS A 71 -10.85 9.02 18.71
N LEU A 72 -10.18 9.54 19.74
CA LEU A 72 -8.71 9.47 19.84
C LEU A 72 -8.23 8.02 19.86
N ARG A 73 -8.92 7.14 20.59
CA ARG A 73 -8.56 5.73 20.67
C ARG A 73 -8.75 4.99 19.35
N LEU A 74 -9.81 5.28 18.61
CA LEU A 74 -10.06 4.75 17.27
C LEU A 74 -8.93 5.16 16.30
N ILE A 75 -8.63 6.45 16.21
CA ILE A 75 -7.57 6.96 15.32
C ILE A 75 -6.21 6.38 15.72
N ALA A 76 -5.87 6.38 17.01
CA ALA A 76 -4.60 5.86 17.49
C ALA A 76 -4.44 4.35 17.25
N LYS A 77 -5.54 3.58 17.30
CA LYS A 77 -5.53 2.15 16.94
C LYS A 77 -5.16 1.96 15.47
N SER A 78 -5.74 2.74 14.56
CA SER A 78 -5.43 2.69 13.14
C SER A 78 -3.99 3.09 12.85
N VAL A 79 -3.49 4.17 13.46
CA VAL A 79 -2.09 4.62 13.30
C VAL A 79 -1.11 3.54 13.77
N ARG A 80 -1.32 2.97 14.97
CA ARG A 80 -0.45 1.89 15.48
C ARG A 80 -0.46 0.66 14.58
N ALA A 81 -1.60 0.30 14.00
CA ALA A 81 -1.67 -0.83 13.07
C ALA A 81 -0.78 -0.60 11.84
N VAL A 82 -0.78 0.62 11.28
CA VAL A 82 0.10 0.99 10.16
C VAL A 82 1.57 1.00 10.56
N SER A 83 1.91 1.60 11.72
CA SER A 83 3.30 1.62 12.19
C SER A 83 3.88 0.24 12.42
N LYS A 84 3.07 -0.74 12.84
CA LYS A 84 3.53 -2.14 12.96
C LYS A 84 3.97 -2.72 11.62
N LEU A 85 3.25 -2.43 10.54
CA LEU A 85 3.56 -2.92 9.19
C LEU A 85 4.89 -2.38 8.64
N SER A 86 5.34 -1.23 9.12
CA SER A 86 6.57 -0.56 8.69
C SER A 86 7.70 -0.59 9.72
N SER A 87 7.59 -1.45 10.76
CA SER A 87 8.53 -1.45 11.90
C SER A 87 9.81 -2.27 11.66
N ALA A 88 9.87 -3.08 10.61
CA ALA A 88 11.05 -3.86 10.29
C ALA A 88 12.09 -3.03 9.50
N PRO A 89 13.38 -3.06 9.89
CA PRO A 89 14.43 -2.40 9.13
C PRO A 89 14.57 -3.05 7.73
N TYR A 90 14.75 -2.20 6.71
CA TYR A 90 15.03 -2.63 5.34
C TYR A 90 16.48 -3.10 5.24
N GLU A 91 16.75 -4.31 5.71
CA GLU A 91 18.07 -4.94 5.58
C GLU A 91 18.20 -5.52 4.17
N ILE A 92 18.75 -4.74 3.23
CA ILE A 92 19.22 -5.24 1.93
C ILE A 92 20.53 -6.06 2.09
N SER A 93 20.95 -6.34 3.32
CA SER A 93 22.31 -6.75 3.66
C SER A 93 22.58 -8.26 3.57
N SER A 94 21.58 -9.12 3.37
CA SER A 94 21.81 -10.58 3.43
C SER A 94 22.48 -11.19 2.19
N MET A 95 22.86 -10.43 1.16
CA MET A 95 23.51 -10.95 -0.05
C MET A 95 24.92 -10.35 -0.25
N ALA A 96 25.77 -10.42 0.78
CA ALA A 96 27.08 -9.79 0.83
C ALA A 96 28.16 -10.33 -0.14
N GLU A 97 27.84 -11.26 -1.06
CA GLU A 97 28.85 -11.88 -1.93
C GLU A 97 28.87 -11.35 -3.38
N ARG A 98 27.99 -10.42 -3.79
CA ARG A 98 27.95 -9.87 -5.18
C ARG A 98 27.91 -8.34 -5.27
N VAL A 99 28.70 -7.68 -4.42
CA VAL A 99 28.62 -6.26 -4.05
C VAL A 99 28.70 -5.27 -5.23
N TYR A 100 29.52 -5.49 -6.27
CA TYR A 100 29.70 -4.48 -7.33
C TYR A 100 28.61 -4.51 -8.42
N GLU A 101 28.32 -5.69 -8.99
CA GLU A 101 27.30 -5.82 -10.04
C GLU A 101 25.90 -5.49 -9.53
N GLN A 102 25.58 -5.91 -8.29
CA GLN A 102 24.31 -5.58 -7.66
C GLN A 102 24.21 -4.09 -7.33
N ALA A 103 25.28 -3.46 -6.80
CA ALA A 103 25.28 -2.02 -6.57
C ALA A 103 25.10 -1.23 -7.88
N LEU A 104 25.71 -1.70 -8.98
CA LEU A 104 25.54 -1.07 -10.29
C LEU A 104 24.12 -1.26 -10.84
N MET A 105 23.53 -2.44 -10.66
CA MET A 105 22.14 -2.71 -11.01
C MET A 105 21.18 -1.82 -10.21
N VAL A 106 21.34 -1.73 -8.88
CA VAL A 106 20.55 -0.84 -8.01
C VAL A 106 20.69 0.61 -8.47
N ARG A 107 21.91 1.06 -8.79
CA ARG A 107 22.15 2.42 -9.29
C ARG A 107 21.44 2.67 -10.62
N LYS A 108 21.48 1.71 -11.56
CA LYS A 108 20.77 1.82 -12.85
C LYS A 108 19.25 1.85 -12.68
N VAL A 109 18.70 0.97 -11.84
CA VAL A 109 17.26 0.92 -11.54
C VAL A 109 16.82 2.22 -10.88
N LYS A 110 17.57 2.70 -9.89
CA LYS A 110 17.27 3.97 -9.22
C LYS A 110 17.31 5.14 -10.20
N ALA A 111 18.35 5.24 -11.03
CA ALA A 111 18.45 6.28 -12.05
C ALA A 111 17.28 6.25 -13.06
N TYR A 112 16.82 5.06 -13.44
CA TYR A 112 15.66 4.89 -14.30
C TYR A 112 14.37 5.36 -13.61
N LEU A 113 14.14 4.93 -12.36
CA LEU A 113 12.95 5.33 -11.59
C LEU A 113 12.93 6.83 -11.29
N ASP A 114 14.08 7.41 -10.94
CA ASP A 114 14.23 8.85 -10.68
C ASP A 114 13.97 9.69 -11.94
N GLY A 115 14.25 9.15 -13.14
CA GLY A 115 14.02 9.79 -14.43
C GLY A 115 12.74 9.40 -15.15
N LEU A 116 11.88 8.57 -14.53
CA LEU A 116 10.68 8.05 -15.16
C LEU A 116 9.67 9.17 -15.39
N LYS A 117 9.41 9.49 -16.67
CA LYS A 117 8.35 10.43 -17.05
C LYS A 117 7.04 9.68 -17.21
N VAL A 118 6.09 9.97 -16.34
CA VAL A 118 4.75 9.40 -16.37
C VAL A 118 3.80 10.41 -16.99
N VAL A 119 2.98 9.97 -17.94
CA VAL A 119 1.82 10.72 -18.40
C VAL A 119 0.71 10.49 -17.37
N ASP A 120 0.32 11.54 -16.66
CA ASP A 120 -0.70 11.50 -15.60
C ASP A 120 -2.06 12.02 -16.07
N THR A 121 -2.13 12.55 -17.29
CA THR A 121 -3.37 13.08 -17.88
C THR A 121 -4.17 11.96 -18.54
N GLU A 122 -5.33 11.64 -17.94
CA GLU A 122 -6.24 10.59 -18.42
C GLU A 122 -6.67 10.81 -19.88
N SER A 123 -7.02 12.03 -20.25
CA SER A 123 -7.42 12.35 -21.63
C SER A 123 -6.32 12.13 -22.68
N GLU A 124 -5.04 12.29 -22.31
CA GLU A 124 -3.94 11.99 -23.22
C GLU A 124 -3.74 10.48 -23.35
N LEU A 125 -3.85 9.73 -22.26
CA LEU A 125 -3.79 8.26 -22.26
C LEU A 125 -4.92 7.65 -23.09
N ASP A 126 -6.14 8.17 -22.96
CA ASP A 126 -7.30 7.72 -23.74
C ASP A 126 -7.08 7.95 -25.24
N ARG A 127 -6.57 9.12 -25.62
CA ARG A 127 -6.24 9.43 -27.02
C ARG A 127 -5.19 8.46 -27.56
N LEU A 128 -4.09 8.24 -26.82
CA LEU A 128 -3.04 7.31 -27.19
C LEU A 128 -3.57 5.87 -27.30
N SER A 129 -4.48 5.47 -26.41
CA SER A 129 -5.14 4.17 -26.47
C SER A 129 -5.97 4.01 -27.73
N TYR A 130 -6.77 5.02 -28.09
CA TYR A 130 -7.61 5.00 -29.29
C TYR A 130 -6.80 4.96 -30.59
N ASP A 131 -5.67 5.66 -30.63
CA ASP A 131 -4.76 5.63 -31.79
C ASP A 131 -4.16 4.24 -32.04
N ILE A 132 -4.03 3.41 -30.99
CA ILE A 132 -3.51 2.03 -31.07
C ILE A 132 -4.63 1.04 -31.44
N GLU A 133 -5.77 1.12 -30.76
CA GLU A 133 -6.92 0.23 -30.97
C GLU A 133 -8.19 1.05 -31.26
N PRO A 134 -8.35 1.55 -32.50
CA PRO A 134 -9.53 2.32 -32.87
C PRO A 134 -10.77 1.42 -32.81
N GLN A 135 -11.87 1.95 -32.27
CA GLN A 135 -13.14 1.22 -32.24
C GLN A 135 -13.55 0.83 -33.66
N GLN A 136 -13.59 -0.47 -33.95
CA GLN A 136 -14.13 -0.97 -35.20
C GLN A 136 -15.61 -0.57 -35.25
N SER A 137 -15.97 0.32 -36.19
CA SER A 137 -17.35 0.59 -36.54
C SER A 137 -18.00 -0.76 -36.88
N GLY A 138 -19.02 -1.14 -36.11
CA GLY A 138 -19.54 -2.51 -36.05
C GLY A 138 -19.88 -3.14 -37.40
N GLU A 139 -19.65 -4.45 -37.47
CA GLU A 139 -20.45 -5.38 -38.26
C GLU A 139 -21.75 -5.74 -37.52
#